data_AF-A0A430QN67-F1
#
_entry.id   AF-A0A430QN67-F1
#
_cell.length_a   1.000
_cell.length_b   1.000
_cell.length_c   1.000
_cell.angle_alpha   90.00
_cell.angle_beta   90.00
_cell.angle_gamma   90.00
#
_symmetry.space_group_name_H-M   'P 1'
#
loop_
_entity.id
_entity.type
_entity.pdbx_description
1 polymer ?
#
loop_
_entity_poly.entity_id
_entity_poly.type
_entity_poly.pdbx_seq_one_letter_code
_entity_poly.pdbx_strand_id
1 'polypeptide(L)'
;MKHPLKVQQPSDNEEDDSESFKKVRRVVCKGKAPVDVECVAKVNSAYVYYEGDDIYDAMLNQTNVQNNNNKYYIIQLLKDESINNYSVWFRWGRVGKSGQNKLENFGGNLQAAKSCFEKKFLDKTLNQWGERRNFIKHNGKYDMVEIDYGVQDENATAKKKKVKEVKSRLPVAVQVLMKLICDFSNMEQVMTELKYDSRRAPLGKLSKSQICAGYKALDNISQMIGALSALSQACNTETETKPRGRVKRIVKTNVGDKRKLEEQLLLACNDFYTRIPHDFGMRIPPVIRTMPEVKSKIELLEALSDIEFAVNILKNNQSSTENIIDVNYKRLNCDIKPLRSTDPMYSLLTDYMHETHGVTHNWYTLEILDIFECQKSAEQGEFKDYGNSRLTNWVGILGRGLQIAPPEAPSSGYMFGKGVYFADCSSKSANYVYPTQANNVGLMIVCEVSLGKQRELYQSCSNAHENLADYHSVKGVGKWRTDSATWKTLNDGVIVPCGKLIQAPEIEANKCILQFNEYIVYCVNQIRLRYLLKVKFNFVH
;
A
#
# COMPACT_ATOMS: atom_id res chain seq x y z
N MET A 1 -18.53 25.44 47.31
CA MET A 1 -19.14 25.52 45.96
C MET A 1 -18.10 26.10 45.00
N LYS A 2 -18.00 25.62 43.76
CA LYS A 2 -17.17 26.21 42.70
C LYS A 2 -18.02 26.32 41.43
N HIS A 3 -17.93 27.43 40.70
CA HIS A 3 -18.71 27.65 39.49
C HIS A 3 -18.19 26.79 38.32
N PRO A 4 -19.07 26.30 37.43
CA PRO A 4 -18.64 25.68 36.18
C PRO A 4 -18.09 26.74 35.21
N LEU A 5 -16.92 26.47 34.63
CA LEU A 5 -16.39 27.28 33.53
C LEU A 5 -17.24 27.06 32.27
N LYS A 6 -17.61 28.16 31.60
CA LYS A 6 -18.38 28.11 30.34
C LYS A 6 -17.46 27.68 29.19
N VAL A 7 -17.95 26.77 28.36
CA VAL A 7 -17.38 26.54 27.03
C VAL A 7 -17.63 27.78 26.17
N GLN A 8 -16.58 28.43 25.69
CA GLN A 8 -16.68 29.42 24.63
C GLN A 8 -16.72 28.70 23.28
N GLN A 9 -17.62 29.13 22.39
CA GLN A 9 -17.56 28.77 20.97
C GLN A 9 -16.50 29.66 20.30
N PRO A 10 -15.72 29.15 19.33
CA PRO A 10 -14.85 29.99 18.51
C PRO A 10 -15.69 31.02 17.76
N SER A 11 -15.20 32.26 17.71
CA SER A 11 -15.79 33.32 16.90
C SER A 11 -15.22 33.29 15.48
N ASP A 12 -16.08 33.28 14.47
CA ASP A 12 -15.69 33.54 13.08
C ASP A 12 -15.16 34.99 12.98
N ASN A 13 -13.89 35.17 12.61
CA ASN A 13 -13.29 36.31 11.87
C ASN A 13 -11.76 36.35 12.03
N GLU A 14 -11.02 35.62 11.19
CA GLU A 14 -9.66 35.98 10.77
C GLU A 14 -9.60 35.76 9.24
N GLU A 15 -9.10 36.74 8.49
CA GLU A 15 -9.06 36.72 7.01
C GLU A 15 -7.64 36.39 6.49
N ASP A 16 -7.60 35.73 5.32
CA ASP A 16 -6.44 35.46 4.44
C ASP A 16 -5.06 35.17 5.05
N ASP A 17 -4.64 33.90 5.01
CA ASP A 17 -3.47 33.50 4.17
C ASP A 17 -3.48 31.98 3.83
N SER A 18 -4.45 31.49 3.03
CA SER A 18 -4.59 30.04 2.76
C SER A 18 -4.97 29.61 1.33
N GLU A 19 -4.56 30.36 0.30
CA GLU A 19 -4.69 29.89 -1.09
C GLU A 19 -3.73 28.72 -1.40
N SER A 20 -4.20 27.46 -1.30
CA SER A 20 -3.81 26.38 -2.24
C SER A 20 -4.47 25.01 -2.02
N PHE A 21 -5.24 24.77 -0.94
CA PHE A 21 -5.92 23.48 -0.72
C PHE A 21 -7.12 23.24 -1.65
N LYS A 22 -6.85 22.94 -2.92
CA LYS A 22 -7.86 22.54 -3.92
C LYS A 22 -8.45 21.17 -3.59
N LYS A 23 -9.55 21.19 -2.83
CA LYS A 23 -10.46 20.05 -2.56
C LYS A 23 -10.63 19.17 -3.80
N VAL A 24 -10.19 17.92 -3.72
CA VAL A 24 -10.33 16.93 -4.80
C VAL A 24 -11.82 16.73 -5.09
N ARG A 25 -12.25 17.05 -6.31
CA ARG A 25 -13.64 16.87 -6.72
C ARG A 25 -13.88 15.40 -7.03
N ARG A 26 -14.74 14.75 -6.24
CA ARG A 26 -15.20 13.37 -6.47
C ARG A 26 -15.64 13.21 -7.93
N VAL A 27 -14.86 12.45 -8.70
CA VAL A 27 -15.07 12.27 -10.14
C VAL A 27 -16.38 11.54 -10.39
N VAL A 28 -17.30 12.19 -11.10
CA VAL A 28 -18.58 11.60 -11.51
C VAL A 28 -18.37 10.95 -12.87
N CYS A 29 -18.48 9.62 -12.94
CA CYS A 29 -18.51 8.92 -14.23
C CYS A 29 -19.86 9.16 -14.93
N LYS A 30 -19.82 9.45 -16.23
CA LYS A 30 -20.95 9.27 -17.15
C LYS A 30 -20.53 8.21 -18.17
N GLY A 31 -21.27 7.10 -18.24
CA GLY A 31 -20.82 5.91 -18.99
C GLY A 31 -19.66 5.17 -18.32
N LYS A 32 -19.04 4.23 -19.04
CA LYS A 32 -18.03 3.29 -18.49
C LYS A 32 -16.72 3.94 -18.02
N ALA A 33 -16.39 5.16 -18.46
CA ALA A 33 -15.23 5.92 -17.99
C ALA A 33 -15.56 7.42 -17.85
N PRO A 34 -14.94 8.14 -16.89
CA PRO A 34 -15.18 9.56 -16.68
C PRO A 34 -14.46 10.42 -17.72
N VAL A 35 -15.13 11.47 -18.19
CA VAL A 35 -14.48 12.53 -18.98
C VAL A 35 -13.44 13.25 -18.12
N ASP A 36 -12.28 13.52 -18.70
CA ASP A 36 -11.19 14.26 -18.05
C ASP A 36 -11.68 15.63 -17.55
N VAL A 37 -11.48 15.91 -16.25
CA VAL A 37 -12.01 17.11 -15.58
C VAL A 37 -11.43 18.42 -16.10
N GLU A 38 -10.25 18.36 -16.75
CA GLU A 38 -9.65 19.51 -17.44
C GLU A 38 -10.33 19.82 -18.79
N CYS A 39 -11.15 18.90 -19.32
CA CYS A 39 -11.93 19.13 -20.54
C CYS A 39 -13.23 19.91 -20.21
N VAL A 40 -13.08 21.12 -19.69
CA VAL A 40 -14.19 21.96 -19.16
C VAL A 40 -15.34 22.13 -20.18
N ALA A 41 -15.03 22.17 -21.48
CA ALA A 41 -16.00 22.27 -22.57
C ALA A 41 -16.85 21.01 -22.82
N LYS A 42 -16.54 19.87 -22.21
CA LYS A 42 -17.20 18.57 -22.43
C LYS A 42 -17.55 17.80 -21.16
N VAL A 43 -16.86 18.03 -20.04
CA VAL A 43 -17.00 17.29 -18.76
C VAL A 43 -18.43 17.17 -18.22
N ASN A 44 -19.33 18.11 -18.56
CA ASN A 44 -20.72 18.10 -18.12
C ASN A 44 -21.74 17.70 -19.21
N SER A 45 -21.34 17.59 -20.48
CA SER A 45 -22.22 17.45 -21.65
C SER A 45 -21.91 16.26 -22.57
N ALA A 46 -20.85 15.52 -22.26
CA ALA A 46 -20.37 14.39 -23.04
C ALA A 46 -19.99 13.22 -22.12
N TYR A 47 -19.82 12.05 -22.74
CA TYR A 47 -19.31 10.85 -22.11
C TYR A 47 -18.12 10.28 -22.91
N VAL A 48 -17.27 9.48 -22.25
CA VAL A 48 -16.21 8.73 -22.94
C VAL A 48 -16.86 7.64 -23.78
N TYR A 49 -16.45 7.52 -25.04
CA TYR A 49 -17.02 6.59 -25.99
C TYR A 49 -16.58 5.14 -25.74
N TYR A 50 -17.47 4.18 -26.00
CA TYR A 50 -17.20 2.74 -25.87
C TYR A 50 -18.04 1.94 -26.87
N GLU A 51 -17.52 0.78 -27.28
CA GLU A 51 -18.21 -0.22 -28.08
C GLU A 51 -18.10 -1.58 -27.39
N GLY A 52 -19.23 -2.12 -26.90
CA GLY A 52 -19.19 -3.25 -25.98
C GLY A 52 -18.36 -2.90 -24.74
N ASP A 53 -17.25 -3.60 -24.53
CA ASP A 53 -16.28 -3.34 -23.45
C ASP A 53 -15.01 -2.60 -23.92
N ASP A 54 -14.89 -2.28 -25.21
CA ASP A 54 -13.77 -1.50 -25.74
C ASP A 54 -14.02 0.00 -25.53
N ILE A 55 -13.58 0.50 -24.36
CA ILE A 55 -13.64 1.92 -23.96
C ILE A 55 -12.49 2.69 -24.63
N TYR A 56 -12.81 3.77 -25.35
CA TYR A 56 -11.84 4.66 -26.02
C TYR A 56 -11.27 5.72 -25.04
N ASP A 57 -10.60 5.24 -23.99
CA ASP A 57 -9.75 6.00 -23.07
C ASP A 57 -8.35 5.38 -23.01
N ALA A 58 -7.30 6.20 -22.99
CA ALA A 58 -5.94 5.75 -22.77
C ALA A 58 -5.14 6.75 -21.92
N MET A 59 -4.78 6.34 -20.71
CA MET A 59 -3.71 6.97 -19.92
C MET A 59 -2.37 6.34 -20.28
N LEU A 60 -1.45 7.16 -20.80
CA LEU A 60 -0.09 6.74 -21.16
C LEU A 60 0.94 7.43 -20.27
N ASN A 61 2.03 6.73 -19.92
CA ASN A 61 3.13 7.27 -19.12
C ASN A 61 4.50 6.99 -19.77
N GLN A 62 5.51 7.78 -19.43
CA GLN A 62 6.89 7.64 -19.91
C GLN A 62 7.88 8.24 -18.91
N THR A 63 8.72 7.39 -18.31
CA THR A 63 9.88 7.82 -17.54
C THR A 63 11.20 7.46 -18.23
N ASN A 64 12.13 8.41 -18.26
CA ASN A 64 13.55 8.20 -18.53
C ASN A 64 14.36 9.13 -17.63
N VAL A 65 15.01 8.54 -16.62
CA VAL A 65 15.83 9.21 -15.59
C VAL A 65 16.93 10.06 -16.22
N GLN A 66 17.69 9.51 -17.18
CA GLN A 66 18.86 10.15 -17.79
C GLN A 66 18.54 11.54 -18.36
N ASN A 67 17.36 11.67 -18.99
CA ASN A 67 16.92 12.88 -19.68
C ASN A 67 15.89 13.70 -18.86
N ASN A 68 15.73 13.43 -17.55
CA ASN A 68 14.70 14.00 -16.68
C ASN A 68 13.28 13.96 -17.30
N ASN A 69 12.98 12.92 -18.08
CA ASN A 69 11.66 12.70 -18.64
C ASN A 69 10.80 11.94 -17.61
N ASN A 70 9.66 12.53 -17.25
CA ASN A 70 8.61 11.89 -16.47
C ASN A 70 7.29 12.49 -16.96
N LYS A 71 6.70 11.87 -17.98
CA LYS A 71 5.72 12.49 -18.89
C LYS A 71 4.48 11.61 -19.05
N TYR A 72 3.31 12.24 -19.01
CA TYR A 72 2.04 11.57 -19.27
C TYR A 72 1.40 12.05 -20.58
N TYR A 73 0.52 11.22 -21.14
CA TYR A 73 -0.32 11.55 -22.29
C TYR A 73 -1.69 10.87 -22.13
N ILE A 74 -2.75 11.65 -21.96
CA ILE A 74 -4.15 11.18 -21.93
C ILE A 74 -4.74 11.32 -23.34
N ILE A 75 -5.49 10.31 -23.76
CA ILE A 75 -6.30 10.31 -24.98
C ILE A 75 -7.72 9.86 -24.62
N GLN A 76 -8.75 10.62 -25.00
CA GLN A 76 -10.15 10.23 -24.83
C GLN A 76 -10.93 10.51 -26.12
N LEU A 77 -11.70 9.54 -26.60
CA LEU A 77 -12.75 9.79 -27.60
C LEU A 77 -14.04 10.12 -26.84
N LEU A 78 -14.56 11.32 -27.04
CA LEU A 78 -15.75 11.85 -26.36
C LEU A 78 -16.92 11.93 -27.34
N LYS A 79 -18.12 11.62 -26.84
CA LYS A 79 -19.38 11.80 -27.56
C LYS A 79 -20.32 12.68 -26.74
N ASP A 80 -20.89 13.70 -27.36
CA ASP A 80 -21.89 14.57 -26.72
C ASP A 80 -23.21 13.83 -26.44
N GLU A 81 -23.89 14.18 -25.34
CA GLU A 81 -25.16 13.57 -24.92
C GLU A 81 -26.36 14.03 -25.77
N SER A 82 -26.40 15.33 -26.11
CA SER A 82 -27.57 15.98 -26.72
C SER A 82 -27.54 16.04 -28.26
N ILE A 83 -26.38 15.79 -28.86
CA ILE A 83 -26.14 15.86 -30.31
C ILE A 83 -25.22 14.72 -30.73
N ASN A 84 -25.40 14.17 -31.94
CA ASN A 84 -24.50 13.15 -32.49
C ASN A 84 -23.20 13.82 -32.98
N ASN A 85 -22.35 14.19 -32.02
CA ASN A 85 -21.07 14.86 -32.25
C ASN A 85 -19.95 14.16 -31.46
N TYR A 86 -18.81 13.95 -32.14
CA TYR A 86 -17.64 13.25 -31.62
C TYR A 86 -16.45 14.20 -31.55
N SER A 87 -15.64 14.09 -30.50
CA SER A 87 -14.41 14.87 -30.34
C SER A 87 -13.32 13.99 -29.73
N VAL A 88 -12.06 14.22 -30.10
CA VAL A 88 -10.91 13.57 -29.44
C VAL A 88 -10.22 14.60 -28.54
N TRP A 89 -10.14 14.27 -27.26
CA TRP A 89 -9.41 15.03 -26.25
C TRP A 89 -8.02 14.46 -26.05
N PHE A 90 -7.04 15.35 -26.00
CA PHE A 90 -5.65 15.04 -25.72
C PHE A 90 -5.16 15.94 -24.58
N ARG A 91 -4.50 15.38 -23.56
CA ARG A 91 -3.84 16.19 -22.49
C ARG A 91 -2.49 15.58 -22.11
N TRP A 92 -1.44 16.39 -22.10
CA TRP A 92 -0.06 15.91 -21.91
C TRP A 92 0.84 16.89 -21.19
N GLY A 93 1.89 16.38 -20.55
CA GLY A 93 2.84 17.22 -19.82
C GLY A 93 3.73 16.40 -18.91
N ARG A 94 4.26 17.04 -17.87
CA ARG A 94 5.03 16.38 -16.82
C ARG A 94 4.08 15.74 -15.80
N VAL A 95 4.39 14.53 -15.33
CA VAL A 95 3.67 13.93 -14.20
C VAL A 95 3.72 14.89 -13.01
N GLY A 96 2.61 14.99 -12.28
CA GLY A 96 2.45 15.91 -11.16
C GLY A 96 2.23 17.41 -11.45
N LYS A 97 2.37 17.89 -12.69
CA LYS A 97 2.19 19.32 -13.04
C LYS A 97 1.16 19.51 -14.16
N SER A 98 0.45 20.64 -14.17
CA SER A 98 -0.53 20.97 -15.21
C SER A 98 0.10 20.89 -16.61
N GLY A 99 -0.64 20.30 -17.54
CA GLY A 99 -0.16 20.02 -18.90
C GLY A 99 -0.84 20.87 -19.97
N GLN A 100 -0.31 20.78 -21.18
CA GLN A 100 -0.98 21.26 -22.38
C GLN A 100 -2.15 20.33 -22.73
N ASN A 101 -3.13 20.83 -23.46
CA ASN A 101 -4.25 20.05 -23.96
C ASN A 101 -4.65 20.47 -25.37
N LYS A 102 -5.49 19.65 -26.02
CA LYS A 102 -6.15 19.93 -27.29
C LYS A 102 -7.45 19.15 -27.37
N LEU A 103 -8.52 19.82 -27.80
CA LEU A 103 -9.78 19.18 -28.22
C LEU A 103 -9.88 19.28 -29.75
N GLU A 104 -9.98 18.15 -30.43
CA GLU A 104 -10.26 18.09 -31.87
C GLU A 104 -11.71 17.65 -32.08
N ASN A 105 -12.49 18.39 -32.86
CA ASN A 105 -13.91 18.10 -33.10
C ASN A 105 -14.11 17.49 -34.50
N PHE A 106 -14.94 16.45 -34.60
CA PHE A 106 -15.13 15.65 -35.82
C PHE A 106 -16.58 15.66 -36.36
N GLY A 107 -17.48 16.44 -35.75
CA GLY A 107 -18.89 16.42 -36.13
C GLY A 107 -19.51 15.05 -35.85
N GLY A 108 -20.46 14.62 -36.67
CA GLY A 108 -21.02 13.27 -36.61
C GLY A 108 -20.09 12.14 -37.10
N ASN A 109 -18.85 12.44 -37.51
CA ASN A 109 -17.95 11.45 -38.11
C ASN A 109 -17.15 10.68 -37.04
N LEU A 110 -17.80 9.68 -36.44
CA LEU A 110 -17.19 8.73 -35.51
C LEU A 110 -15.91 8.09 -36.09
N GLN A 111 -15.90 7.68 -37.37
CA GLN A 111 -14.77 6.96 -37.94
C GLN A 111 -13.52 7.84 -38.04
N ALA A 112 -13.68 9.13 -38.37
CA ALA A 112 -12.56 10.09 -38.34
C ALA A 112 -12.05 10.33 -36.90
N ALA A 113 -12.94 10.40 -35.91
CA ALA A 113 -12.56 10.50 -34.50
C ALA A 113 -11.77 9.26 -34.03
N LYS A 114 -12.25 8.05 -34.34
CA LYS A 114 -11.52 6.79 -34.10
C LYS A 114 -10.15 6.80 -34.74
N SER A 115 -10.06 7.08 -36.04
CA SER A 115 -8.77 7.09 -36.75
C SER A 115 -7.81 8.15 -36.21
N CYS A 116 -8.28 9.28 -35.66
CA CYS A 116 -7.40 10.22 -34.97
C CYS A 116 -6.91 9.68 -33.62
N PHE A 117 -7.80 9.10 -32.80
CA PHE A 117 -7.47 8.45 -31.53
C PHE A 117 -6.43 7.32 -31.74
N GLU A 118 -6.73 6.38 -32.64
CA GLU A 118 -5.96 5.16 -32.89
C GLU A 118 -4.59 5.49 -33.50
N LYS A 119 -4.53 6.46 -34.43
CA LYS A 119 -3.27 6.99 -34.95
C LYS A 119 -2.45 7.66 -33.85
N LYS A 120 -3.07 8.43 -32.94
CA LYS A 120 -2.33 9.07 -31.84
C LYS A 120 -1.81 8.07 -30.83
N PHE A 121 -2.56 7.01 -30.54
CA PHE A 121 -2.10 5.89 -29.73
C PHE A 121 -0.84 5.27 -30.37
N LEU A 122 -0.93 4.85 -31.64
CA LEU A 122 0.17 4.27 -32.41
C LEU A 122 1.41 5.17 -32.48
N ASP A 123 1.25 6.48 -32.73
CA ASP A 123 2.34 7.48 -32.73
C ASP A 123 3.15 7.44 -31.40
N LYS A 124 2.46 7.26 -30.27
CA LYS A 124 3.02 7.36 -28.91
C LYS A 124 3.55 6.03 -28.37
N THR A 125 2.91 4.91 -28.72
CA THR A 125 3.18 3.58 -28.14
C THR A 125 3.86 2.61 -29.10
N LEU A 126 3.76 2.82 -30.43
CA LEU A 126 4.05 1.83 -31.49
C LEU A 126 3.18 0.56 -31.46
N ASN A 127 2.11 0.54 -30.66
CA ASN A 127 1.15 -0.56 -30.60
C ASN A 127 -0.15 -0.18 -31.32
N GLN A 128 -0.84 -1.14 -31.95
CA GLN A 128 -2.18 -0.92 -32.48
C GLN A 128 -3.24 -0.92 -31.37
N TRP A 129 -4.30 -0.13 -31.54
CA TRP A 129 -5.36 0.00 -30.53
C TRP A 129 -6.21 -1.29 -30.35
N GLY A 130 -6.50 -2.01 -31.44
CA GLY A 130 -7.17 -3.31 -31.35
C GLY A 130 -6.32 -4.38 -30.65
N GLU A 131 -5.00 -4.30 -30.79
CA GLU A 131 -4.04 -5.27 -30.24
C GLU A 131 -3.58 -4.92 -28.81
N ARG A 132 -4.10 -3.84 -28.21
CA ARG A 132 -3.66 -3.30 -26.90
C ARG A 132 -3.74 -4.27 -25.71
N ARG A 133 -4.44 -5.40 -25.84
CA ARG A 133 -4.45 -6.50 -24.85
C ARG A 133 -3.12 -7.27 -24.80
N ASN A 134 -2.33 -7.20 -25.87
CA ASN A 134 -1.00 -7.79 -26.02
C ASN A 134 0.08 -6.69 -26.06
N PHE A 135 -0.07 -5.62 -25.29
CA PHE A 135 0.77 -4.42 -25.37
C PHE A 135 2.26 -4.71 -25.13
N ILE A 136 3.13 -4.28 -26.04
CA ILE A 136 4.59 -4.40 -25.95
C ILE A 136 5.22 -3.04 -25.63
N LYS A 137 5.95 -2.96 -24.52
CA LYS A 137 6.73 -1.78 -24.13
C LYS A 137 7.92 -1.56 -25.08
N HIS A 138 7.80 -0.60 -26.00
CA HIS A 138 8.96 -0.14 -26.78
C HIS A 138 9.81 0.88 -26.02
N ASN A 139 11.14 0.80 -26.16
CA ASN A 139 12.09 1.77 -25.59
C ASN A 139 11.89 3.16 -26.22
N GLY A 140 12.10 4.24 -25.45
CA GLY A 140 11.92 5.63 -25.90
C GLY A 140 10.47 6.05 -26.23
N LYS A 141 9.51 5.14 -26.13
CA LYS A 141 8.06 5.36 -26.36
C LYS A 141 7.28 5.35 -25.04
N TYR A 142 6.00 5.68 -25.07
CA TYR A 142 5.13 5.60 -23.90
C TYR A 142 4.80 4.14 -23.55
N ASP A 143 4.36 3.90 -22.32
CA ASP A 143 3.66 2.69 -21.89
C ASP A 143 2.18 3.01 -21.69
N MET A 144 1.34 1.99 -21.66
CA MET A 144 -0.05 2.13 -21.21
C MET A 144 -0.11 1.93 -19.69
N VAL A 145 -0.91 2.76 -19.00
CA VAL A 145 -1.25 2.55 -17.59
C VAL A 145 -2.70 2.06 -17.56
N GLU A 146 -2.90 0.81 -17.19
CA GLU A 146 -4.25 0.25 -17.10
C GLU A 146 -5.02 0.86 -15.93
N ILE A 147 -6.16 1.50 -16.26
CA ILE A 147 -7.08 2.09 -15.28
C ILE A 147 -8.43 1.38 -15.35
N ASP A 148 -8.79 0.66 -14.29
CA ASP A 148 -10.12 0.12 -14.08
C ASP A 148 -11.03 1.20 -13.46
N TYR A 149 -11.88 1.78 -14.30
CA TYR A 149 -12.82 2.80 -13.86
C TYR A 149 -13.98 2.25 -13.02
N GLY A 150 -14.22 0.93 -13.08
CA GLY A 150 -15.38 0.21 -12.56
C GLY A 150 -16.62 0.42 -13.43
N VAL A 151 -17.23 -0.66 -13.92
CA VAL A 151 -18.52 -0.58 -14.63
C VAL A 151 -19.59 -0.05 -13.67
N GLN A 152 -20.20 1.07 -14.02
CA GLN A 152 -21.45 1.55 -13.40
C GLN A 152 -22.52 1.55 -14.49
N ASP A 153 -23.60 0.81 -14.26
CA ASP A 153 -24.70 0.70 -15.22
C ASP A 153 -25.34 2.06 -15.54
N GLU A 154 -25.76 2.20 -16.79
CA GLU A 154 -26.16 3.46 -17.42
C GLU A 154 -27.38 4.13 -16.76
N ASN A 155 -28.11 3.41 -15.91
CA ASN A 155 -29.31 3.89 -15.19
C ASN A 155 -29.01 4.83 -14.00
N ALA A 156 -27.75 5.23 -13.78
CA ALA A 156 -27.33 6.12 -12.69
C ALA A 156 -27.76 7.61 -12.83
N THR A 157 -28.77 7.94 -13.65
CA THR A 157 -29.40 9.28 -13.72
C THR A 157 -30.34 9.56 -12.52
N ALA A 158 -29.90 9.16 -11.33
CA ALA A 158 -30.59 9.36 -10.07
C ALA A 158 -30.66 10.86 -9.71
N LYS A 159 -31.79 11.50 -10.05
CA LYS A 159 -32.18 12.80 -9.51
C LYS A 159 -31.94 12.80 -7.99
N LYS A 160 -31.19 13.78 -7.46
CA LYS A 160 -30.90 13.93 -6.02
C LYS A 160 -32.16 14.21 -5.19
N LYS A 161 -33.00 13.18 -4.97
CA LYS A 161 -33.95 13.17 -3.85
C LYS A 161 -33.13 13.32 -2.57
N LYS A 162 -33.58 14.19 -1.66
CA LYS A 162 -33.05 14.24 -0.29
C LYS A 162 -33.41 12.91 0.40
N VAL A 163 -32.50 11.94 0.37
CA VAL A 163 -32.63 10.71 1.14
C VAL A 163 -32.64 11.12 2.62
N LYS A 164 -33.65 10.68 3.39
CA LYS A 164 -33.67 10.89 4.84
C LYS A 164 -32.44 10.20 5.43
N GLU A 165 -31.68 10.90 6.25
CA GLU A 165 -30.46 10.36 6.86
C GLU A 165 -30.82 9.25 7.86
N VAL A 166 -30.73 8.00 7.40
CA VAL A 166 -30.93 6.80 8.22
C VAL A 166 -29.79 6.71 9.21
N LYS A 167 -30.06 6.71 10.52
CA LYS A 167 -29.02 6.57 11.55
C LYS A 167 -28.45 5.14 11.55
N SER A 168 -27.13 5.03 11.72
CA SER A 168 -26.43 3.76 11.91
C SER A 168 -26.92 3.04 13.17
N ARG A 169 -26.95 1.71 13.12
CA ARG A 169 -27.31 0.84 14.26
C ARG A 169 -26.10 0.35 15.08
N LEU A 170 -24.88 0.65 14.64
CA LEU A 170 -23.64 0.19 15.27
C LEU A 170 -23.31 0.97 16.56
N PRO A 171 -22.53 0.40 17.50
CA PRO A 171 -22.00 1.14 18.65
C PRO A 171 -21.21 2.38 18.22
N VAL A 172 -21.27 3.47 19.00
CA VAL A 172 -20.65 4.75 18.61
C VAL A 172 -19.14 4.62 18.37
N ALA A 173 -18.42 3.87 19.20
CA ALA A 173 -16.99 3.59 19.00
C ALA A 173 -16.71 2.87 17.67
N VAL A 174 -17.57 1.93 17.27
CA VAL A 174 -17.50 1.23 15.98
C VAL A 174 -17.83 2.18 14.83
N GLN A 175 -18.81 3.09 14.97
CA GLN A 175 -19.07 4.13 13.97
C GLN A 175 -17.89 5.08 13.78
N VAL A 176 -17.15 5.40 14.85
CA VAL A 176 -15.92 6.21 14.79
C VAL A 176 -14.79 5.44 14.10
N LEU A 177 -14.59 4.16 14.46
CA LEU A 177 -13.63 3.28 13.80
C LEU A 177 -13.91 3.13 12.30
N MET A 178 -15.17 2.86 11.93
CA MET A 178 -15.59 2.73 10.53
C MET A 178 -15.38 4.02 9.72
N LYS A 179 -15.49 5.20 10.35
CA LYS A 179 -15.15 6.48 9.71
C LYS A 179 -13.65 6.62 9.48
N LEU A 180 -12.83 6.25 10.47
CA LEU A 180 -11.37 6.31 10.39
C LEU A 180 -10.81 5.40 9.26
N ILE A 181 -11.28 4.16 9.17
CA ILE A 181 -10.78 3.19 8.17
C ILE A 181 -11.38 3.37 6.76
N CYS A 182 -12.43 4.18 6.62
CA CYS A 182 -13.03 4.53 5.33
C CYS A 182 -12.76 5.99 4.91
N ASP A 183 -11.76 6.64 5.52
CA ASP A 183 -11.37 8.00 5.14
C ASP A 183 -10.51 8.02 3.86
N PHE A 184 -11.18 8.26 2.74
CA PHE A 184 -10.53 8.43 1.43
C PHE A 184 -9.54 9.61 1.39
N SER A 185 -9.73 10.66 2.18
CA SER A 185 -8.83 11.82 2.17
C SER A 185 -7.53 11.54 2.92
N ASN A 186 -7.58 10.71 3.97
CA ASN A 186 -6.36 10.17 4.60
C ASN A 186 -5.61 9.22 3.63
N MET A 187 -6.34 8.36 2.91
CA MET A 187 -5.75 7.51 1.84
C MET A 187 -5.09 8.34 0.71
N GLU A 188 -5.70 9.47 0.32
CA GLU A 188 -5.12 10.43 -0.64
C GLU A 188 -3.86 11.13 -0.10
N GLN A 189 -3.81 11.44 1.20
CA GLN A 189 -2.62 12.01 1.85
C GLN A 189 -1.44 11.03 1.83
N VAL A 190 -1.62 9.80 2.34
CA VAL A 190 -0.56 8.77 2.40
C VAL A 190 0.06 8.52 1.01
N MET A 191 -0.77 8.43 -0.02
CA MET A 191 -0.28 8.25 -1.41
C MET A 191 0.50 9.46 -1.94
N THR A 192 0.12 10.68 -1.53
CA THR A 192 0.86 11.90 -1.86
C THR A 192 2.21 11.97 -1.12
N GLU A 193 2.28 11.47 0.11
CA GLU A 193 3.52 11.34 0.88
C GLU A 193 4.48 10.33 0.23
N LEU A 194 3.98 9.19 -0.25
CA LEU A 194 4.74 8.18 -1.00
C LEU A 194 5.10 8.60 -2.46
N LYS A 195 4.68 9.81 -2.87
CA LYS A 195 4.95 10.47 -4.16
C LYS A 195 4.23 9.88 -5.38
N TYR A 196 3.07 9.25 -5.19
CA TYR A 196 2.21 8.76 -6.27
C TYR A 196 1.35 9.88 -6.90
N ASP A 197 1.15 9.91 -8.23
CA ASP A 197 0.30 10.96 -8.88
C ASP A 197 -1.20 10.60 -8.87
N SER A 198 -1.78 10.58 -7.67
CA SER A 198 -3.20 10.28 -7.37
C SER A 198 -4.21 11.14 -8.15
N ARG A 199 -3.80 12.29 -8.68
CA ARG A 199 -4.62 13.18 -9.53
C ARG A 199 -4.87 12.63 -10.94
N ARG A 200 -4.08 11.65 -11.40
CA ARG A 200 -4.15 11.12 -12.77
C ARG A 200 -4.37 9.62 -12.86
N ALA A 201 -3.87 8.88 -11.89
CA ALA A 201 -4.31 7.52 -11.61
C ALA A 201 -5.09 7.60 -10.29
N PRO A 202 -6.43 7.79 -10.33
CA PRO A 202 -7.21 7.95 -9.11
C PRO A 202 -7.13 6.70 -8.23
N LEU A 203 -7.16 6.92 -6.92
CA LEU A 203 -7.03 5.84 -5.95
C LEU A 203 -8.12 4.78 -6.13
N GLY A 204 -7.68 3.52 -6.10
CA GLY A 204 -8.51 2.35 -6.42
C GLY A 204 -9.12 2.36 -7.82
N LYS A 205 -8.35 2.86 -8.80
CA LYS A 205 -8.57 2.61 -10.23
C LYS A 205 -7.33 2.03 -10.95
N LEU A 206 -6.19 1.87 -10.29
CA LEU A 206 -5.03 1.18 -10.89
C LEU A 206 -5.33 -0.32 -11.00
N SER A 207 -5.12 -0.94 -12.17
CA SER A 207 -5.45 -2.37 -12.33
C SER A 207 -4.51 -3.29 -11.53
N LYS A 208 -5.00 -4.49 -11.18
CA LYS A 208 -4.17 -5.51 -10.51
C LYS A 208 -3.02 -6.00 -11.39
N SER A 209 -3.24 -6.06 -12.70
CA SER A 209 -2.20 -6.32 -13.70
C SER A 209 -1.12 -5.24 -13.68
N GLN A 210 -1.49 -3.96 -13.54
CA GLN A 210 -0.53 -2.85 -13.43
C GLN A 210 0.27 -2.90 -12.12
N ILE A 211 -0.37 -3.24 -10.98
CA ILE A 211 0.30 -3.44 -9.68
C ILE A 211 1.27 -4.63 -9.75
N CYS A 212 0.83 -5.77 -10.30
CA CYS A 212 1.66 -6.96 -10.58
C CYS A 212 2.86 -6.62 -11.47
N ALA A 213 2.67 -5.81 -12.53
CA ALA A 213 3.76 -5.34 -13.39
C ALA A 213 4.72 -4.39 -12.65
N GLY A 214 4.22 -3.58 -11.70
CA GLY A 214 5.03 -2.79 -10.77
C GLY A 214 5.94 -3.66 -9.89
N TYR A 215 5.41 -4.74 -9.31
CA TYR A 215 6.20 -5.68 -8.51
C TYR A 215 7.30 -6.36 -9.35
N LYS A 216 6.98 -6.83 -10.56
CA LYS A 216 7.97 -7.42 -11.49
C LYS A 216 9.09 -6.45 -11.84
N ALA A 217 8.79 -5.16 -12.00
CA ALA A 217 9.80 -4.12 -12.22
C ALA A 217 10.70 -3.89 -10.99
N LEU A 218 10.15 -3.94 -9.76
CA LEU A 218 10.95 -3.89 -8.54
C LEU A 218 11.81 -5.13 -8.33
N ASP A 219 11.35 -6.32 -8.71
CA ASP A 219 12.15 -7.54 -8.58
C ASP A 219 13.37 -7.49 -9.50
N ASN A 220 13.18 -7.09 -10.76
CA ASN A 220 14.28 -6.80 -11.69
C ASN A 220 15.28 -5.79 -11.10
N ILE A 221 14.82 -4.69 -10.50
CA ILE A 221 15.68 -3.70 -9.81
C ILE A 221 16.46 -4.38 -8.68
N SER A 222 15.81 -5.19 -7.85
CA SER A 222 16.48 -5.88 -6.74
C SER A 222 17.51 -6.90 -7.22
N GLN A 223 17.25 -7.65 -8.30
CA GLN A 223 18.21 -8.59 -8.87
C GLN A 223 19.47 -7.84 -9.34
N MET A 224 19.32 -6.68 -9.98
CA MET A 224 20.45 -5.84 -10.40
C MET A 224 21.24 -5.28 -9.20
N ILE A 225 20.58 -4.86 -8.12
CA ILE A 225 21.24 -4.40 -6.88
C ILE A 225 22.03 -5.55 -6.21
N GLY A 226 21.47 -6.76 -6.19
CA GLY A 226 22.14 -7.97 -5.70
C GLY A 226 23.40 -8.30 -6.52
N ALA A 227 23.29 -8.31 -7.85
CA ALA A 227 24.42 -8.56 -8.75
C ALA A 227 25.53 -7.51 -8.61
N LEU A 228 25.18 -6.22 -8.50
CA LEU A 228 26.14 -5.13 -8.27
C LEU A 228 26.85 -5.25 -6.91
N SER A 229 26.15 -5.74 -5.89
CA SER A 229 26.71 -5.99 -4.56
C SER A 229 27.68 -7.17 -4.57
N ALA A 230 27.31 -8.29 -5.21
CA ALA A 230 28.17 -9.47 -5.35
C ALA A 230 29.48 -9.15 -6.12
N LEU A 231 29.39 -8.43 -7.25
CA LEU A 231 30.58 -7.97 -7.99
C LEU A 231 31.48 -7.04 -7.15
N SER A 232 30.87 -6.17 -6.33
CA SER A 232 31.61 -5.24 -5.47
C SER A 232 32.32 -5.97 -4.32
N GLN A 233 31.78 -7.10 -3.85
CA GLN A 233 32.43 -7.96 -2.86
C GLN A 233 33.59 -8.76 -3.47
N ALA A 234 33.39 -9.37 -4.65
CA ALA A 234 34.42 -10.16 -5.34
C ALA A 234 35.70 -9.37 -5.65
N CYS A 235 35.58 -8.08 -6.01
CA CYS A 235 36.74 -7.21 -6.23
C CYS A 235 37.56 -6.93 -4.96
N ASN A 236 37.01 -7.13 -3.75
CA ASN A 236 37.70 -6.88 -2.50
C ASN A 236 38.48 -8.10 -1.97
N THR A 237 38.24 -9.30 -2.51
CA THR A 237 38.86 -10.56 -2.07
C THR A 237 40.17 -10.91 -2.78
N GLU A 238 40.57 -10.20 -3.83
CA GLU A 238 41.76 -10.55 -4.65
C GLU A 238 43.10 -10.00 -4.12
N THR A 239 43.15 -9.39 -2.93
CA THR A 239 44.41 -8.87 -2.35
C THR A 239 45.22 -9.94 -1.62
N GLU A 240 45.58 -11.04 -2.30
CA GLU A 240 46.59 -11.97 -1.80
C GLU A 240 48.01 -11.39 -1.94
N THR A 241 48.75 -11.34 -0.83
CA THR A 241 50.19 -11.01 -0.85
C THR A 241 51.01 -12.19 -1.37
N LYS A 242 51.61 -12.08 -2.56
CA LYS A 242 52.58 -13.07 -3.08
C LYS A 242 53.91 -12.42 -3.49
N PRO A 243 55.08 -13.05 -3.19
CA PRO A 243 56.37 -12.40 -3.36
C PRO A 243 56.90 -12.43 -4.81
N ARG A 244 57.41 -11.28 -5.27
CA ARG A 244 58.37 -11.08 -6.39
C ARG A 244 58.22 -11.99 -7.64
N GLY A 245 57.32 -11.63 -8.56
CA GLY A 245 57.32 -12.19 -9.93
C GLY A 245 56.39 -11.48 -10.92
N ARG A 246 56.96 -10.96 -12.03
CA ARG A 246 56.30 -10.32 -13.20
C ARG A 246 54.76 -10.19 -13.20
N VAL A 247 54.26 -8.97 -13.05
CA VAL A 247 52.83 -8.63 -13.15
C VAL A 247 52.31 -8.71 -14.60
N LYS A 248 51.28 -9.53 -14.83
CA LYS A 248 50.26 -9.28 -15.87
C LYS A 248 48.98 -8.81 -15.18
N ARG A 249 48.60 -7.55 -15.39
CA ARG A 249 47.50 -6.88 -14.68
C ARG A 249 46.13 -7.25 -15.25
N ILE A 250 45.55 -8.36 -14.78
CA ILE A 250 44.18 -8.80 -15.13
C ILE A 250 43.17 -7.95 -14.35
N VAL A 251 42.90 -6.74 -14.85
CA VAL A 251 41.94 -5.78 -14.22
C VAL A 251 41.06 -5.11 -15.29
N LYS A 252 40.80 -5.81 -16.41
CA LYS A 252 40.10 -5.25 -17.59
C LYS A 252 38.66 -5.71 -17.81
N THR A 253 38.18 -6.72 -17.09
CA THR A 253 36.82 -7.27 -17.21
C THR A 253 35.81 -6.45 -16.41
N ASN A 254 35.94 -6.46 -15.08
CA ASN A 254 34.85 -6.14 -14.15
C ASN A 254 34.30 -4.69 -14.26
N VAL A 255 35.08 -3.76 -14.83
CA VAL A 255 34.65 -2.36 -15.06
C VAL A 255 33.58 -2.27 -16.16
N GLY A 256 33.72 -3.07 -17.22
CA GLY A 256 32.74 -3.11 -18.31
C GLY A 256 31.42 -3.71 -17.86
N ASP A 257 31.49 -4.83 -17.14
CA ASP A 257 30.31 -5.55 -16.63
C ASP A 257 29.57 -4.74 -15.56
N LYS A 258 30.30 -4.06 -14.65
CA LYS A 258 29.70 -3.13 -13.69
C LYS A 258 28.95 -1.99 -14.39
N ARG A 259 29.54 -1.35 -15.40
CA ARG A 259 28.87 -0.26 -16.14
C ARG A 259 27.61 -0.77 -16.84
N LYS A 260 27.66 -1.96 -17.44
CA LYS A 260 26.52 -2.62 -18.08
C LYS A 260 25.38 -2.92 -17.10
N LEU A 261 25.70 -3.36 -15.88
CA LEU A 261 24.71 -3.58 -14.82
C LEU A 261 24.14 -2.26 -14.26
N GLU A 262 24.95 -1.19 -14.18
CA GLU A 262 24.46 0.14 -13.82
C GLU A 262 23.52 0.73 -14.91
N GLU A 263 23.81 0.48 -16.19
CA GLU A 263 22.92 0.78 -17.31
C GLU A 263 21.62 -0.04 -17.24
N GLN A 264 21.68 -1.33 -16.90
CA GLN A 264 20.51 -2.20 -16.73
C GLN A 264 19.64 -1.81 -15.53
N LEU A 265 20.24 -1.52 -14.37
CA LEU A 265 19.55 -0.99 -13.18
C LEU A 265 18.79 0.31 -13.51
N LEU A 266 19.40 1.19 -14.30
CA LEU A 266 18.82 2.45 -14.73
C LEU A 266 17.62 2.25 -15.67
N LEU A 267 17.69 1.26 -16.58
CA LEU A 267 16.56 0.86 -17.41
C LEU A 267 15.43 0.21 -16.58
N ALA A 268 15.74 -0.60 -15.58
CA ALA A 268 14.74 -1.17 -14.68
C ALA A 268 14.04 -0.10 -13.82
N CYS A 269 14.78 0.91 -13.35
CA CYS A 269 14.20 2.10 -12.69
C CYS A 269 13.27 2.89 -13.63
N ASN A 270 13.64 3.04 -14.91
CA ASN A 270 12.77 3.69 -15.91
C ASN A 270 11.47 2.90 -16.10
N ASP A 271 11.54 1.57 -16.15
CA ASP A 271 10.38 0.68 -16.31
C ASP A 271 9.43 0.80 -15.09
N PHE A 272 9.94 0.70 -13.87
CA PHE A 272 9.14 0.87 -12.64
C PHE A 272 8.41 2.22 -12.58
N TYR A 273 9.12 3.34 -12.78
CA TYR A 273 8.50 4.67 -12.79
C TYR A 273 7.68 4.98 -14.04
N THR A 274 7.70 4.12 -15.05
CA THR A 274 6.77 4.19 -16.17
C THR A 274 5.49 3.43 -15.85
N ARG A 275 5.59 2.26 -15.22
CA ARG A 275 4.42 1.46 -14.78
C ARG A 275 3.65 2.10 -13.64
N ILE A 276 4.35 2.73 -12.69
CA ILE A 276 3.80 3.33 -11.47
C ILE A 276 4.07 4.86 -11.50
N PRO A 277 3.08 5.71 -11.84
CA PRO A 277 3.28 7.15 -11.98
C PRO A 277 3.66 7.84 -10.67
N HIS A 278 4.76 8.60 -10.67
CA HIS A 278 5.29 9.31 -9.52
C HIS A 278 5.46 10.82 -9.77
N ASP A 279 5.11 11.67 -8.80
CA ASP A 279 5.39 13.12 -8.82
C ASP A 279 6.73 13.44 -8.11
N PHE A 280 7.77 13.71 -8.90
CA PHE A 280 9.08 14.18 -8.42
C PHE A 280 9.25 15.71 -8.51
N GLY A 281 8.16 16.45 -8.78
CA GLY A 281 8.24 17.85 -9.17
C GLY A 281 9.16 18.02 -10.38
N MET A 282 9.97 19.09 -10.40
CA MET A 282 10.96 19.33 -11.47
C MET A 282 12.25 18.52 -11.32
N ARG A 283 12.44 17.80 -10.20
CA ARG A 283 13.66 17.02 -9.93
C ARG A 283 13.71 15.77 -10.81
N ILE A 284 14.93 15.30 -11.07
CA ILE A 284 15.17 14.03 -11.78
C ILE A 284 14.61 12.88 -10.93
N PRO A 285 13.88 11.90 -11.51
CA PRO A 285 13.47 10.69 -10.80
C PRO A 285 14.71 9.96 -10.21
N PRO A 286 14.75 9.63 -8.91
CA PRO A 286 15.93 9.06 -8.28
C PRO A 286 16.13 7.60 -8.69
N VAL A 287 17.38 7.19 -8.96
CA VAL A 287 17.72 5.77 -9.20
C VAL A 287 17.59 5.01 -7.89
N ILE A 288 16.79 3.94 -7.88
CA ILE A 288 16.69 3.01 -6.75
C ILE A 288 17.98 2.18 -6.73
N ARG A 289 18.76 2.25 -5.65
CA ARG A 289 20.12 1.66 -5.56
C ARG A 289 20.31 0.73 -4.37
N THR A 290 19.43 0.78 -3.38
CA THR A 290 19.58 0.10 -2.10
C THR A 290 18.31 -0.68 -1.74
N MET A 291 18.47 -1.75 -0.94
CA MET A 291 17.31 -2.56 -0.52
C MET A 291 16.27 -1.82 0.34
N PRO A 292 16.63 -0.84 1.21
CA PRO A 292 15.64 0.02 1.87
C PRO A 292 14.79 0.84 0.90
N GLU A 293 15.36 1.35 -0.21
CA GLU A 293 14.59 2.05 -1.25
C GLU A 293 13.65 1.10 -2.00
N VAL A 294 14.09 -0.14 -2.28
CA VAL A 294 13.22 -1.19 -2.84
C VAL A 294 12.06 -1.50 -1.88
N LYS A 295 12.34 -1.66 -0.57
CA LYS A 295 11.30 -1.90 0.45
C LYS A 295 10.28 -0.77 0.52
N SER A 296 10.72 0.50 0.50
CA SER A 296 9.82 1.66 0.43
C SER A 296 8.92 1.69 -0.82
N LYS A 297 9.32 1.02 -1.90
CA LYS A 297 8.50 0.85 -3.12
C LYS A 297 7.64 -0.40 -3.14
N ILE A 298 8.00 -1.43 -2.37
CA ILE A 298 7.09 -2.53 -2.02
C ILE A 298 5.92 -1.98 -1.18
N GLU A 299 6.22 -1.24 -0.10
CA GLU A 299 5.22 -0.64 0.80
C GLU A 299 4.20 0.25 0.04
N LEU A 300 4.66 0.98 -0.99
CA LEU A 300 3.78 1.73 -1.90
C LEU A 300 2.85 0.83 -2.72
N LEU A 301 3.33 -0.30 -3.25
CA LEU A 301 2.51 -1.23 -4.03
C LEU A 301 1.52 -2.01 -3.15
N GLU A 302 1.91 -2.34 -1.92
CA GLU A 302 1.03 -2.94 -0.90
C GLU A 302 -0.12 -1.97 -0.57
N ALA A 303 0.20 -0.71 -0.22
CA ALA A 303 -0.80 0.31 0.05
C ALA A 303 -1.68 0.64 -1.18
N LEU A 304 -1.15 0.58 -2.41
CA LEU A 304 -1.96 0.74 -3.63
C LEU A 304 -2.96 -0.42 -3.82
N SER A 305 -2.56 -1.65 -3.47
CA SER A 305 -3.41 -2.84 -3.51
C SER A 305 -4.51 -2.79 -2.44
N ASP A 306 -4.18 -2.40 -1.21
CA ASP A 306 -5.16 -2.28 -0.13
C ASP A 306 -6.19 -1.17 -0.41
N ILE A 307 -5.75 -0.05 -1.00
CA ILE A 307 -6.65 1.02 -1.43
C ILE A 307 -7.49 0.59 -2.64
N GLU A 308 -6.98 -0.19 -3.61
CA GLU A 308 -7.80 -0.82 -4.66
C GLU A 308 -8.92 -1.66 -4.06
N PHE A 309 -8.58 -2.50 -3.09
CA PHE A 309 -9.55 -3.37 -2.45
C PHE A 309 -10.57 -2.59 -1.62
N ALA A 310 -10.14 -1.62 -0.81
CA ALA A 310 -11.03 -0.78 -0.02
C ALA A 310 -11.98 0.02 -0.92
N VAL A 311 -11.48 0.66 -1.98
CA VAL A 311 -12.30 1.39 -2.95
C VAL A 311 -13.31 0.47 -3.63
N ASN A 312 -12.93 -0.77 -3.97
CA ASN A 312 -13.83 -1.73 -4.60
C ASN A 312 -14.87 -2.32 -3.62
N ILE A 313 -14.54 -2.50 -2.33
CA ILE A 313 -15.53 -2.73 -1.26
C ILE A 313 -16.55 -1.59 -1.21
N LEU A 314 -16.10 -0.34 -1.35
CA LEU A 314 -16.91 0.86 -1.10
C LEU A 314 -17.73 1.33 -2.32
N LYS A 315 -17.42 0.87 -3.55
CA LYS A 315 -18.15 1.25 -4.78
C LYS A 315 -19.56 0.65 -4.88
N ASN A 316 -19.82 -0.55 -4.35
CA ASN A 316 -21.04 -1.34 -4.63
C ASN A 316 -22.32 -0.89 -3.87
N ASN A 317 -22.55 0.42 -3.77
CA ASN A 317 -23.59 1.04 -2.94
C ASN A 317 -24.91 1.37 -3.69
N GLN A 318 -25.19 0.71 -4.81
CA GLN A 318 -26.47 0.91 -5.50
C GLN A 318 -27.58 0.07 -4.84
N SER A 319 -28.66 0.75 -4.39
CA SER A 319 -29.95 0.23 -3.86
C SER A 319 -30.16 -0.01 -2.34
N SER A 320 -29.17 0.14 -1.45
CA SER A 320 -29.41 -0.06 0.00
C SER A 320 -30.23 1.06 0.66
N THR A 321 -31.27 0.70 1.42
CA THR A 321 -32.04 1.61 2.30
C THR A 321 -31.39 1.80 3.69
N GLU A 322 -30.22 1.20 3.93
CA GLU A 322 -29.49 1.22 5.19
C GLU A 322 -28.49 2.38 5.28
N ASN A 323 -27.92 2.61 6.47
CA ASN A 323 -26.85 3.59 6.65
C ASN A 323 -25.54 3.12 5.98
N ILE A 324 -24.82 4.03 5.34
CA ILE A 324 -23.56 3.77 4.62
C ILE A 324 -22.50 3.07 5.50
N ILE A 325 -22.44 3.41 6.79
CA ILE A 325 -21.51 2.83 7.77
C ILE A 325 -21.88 1.37 8.06
N ASP A 326 -23.16 1.07 8.24
CA ASP A 326 -23.68 -0.28 8.48
C ASP A 326 -23.43 -1.19 7.26
N VAL A 327 -23.60 -0.64 6.05
CA VAL A 327 -23.30 -1.34 4.79
C VAL A 327 -21.81 -1.62 4.64
N ASN A 328 -20.94 -0.64 4.91
CA ASN A 328 -19.49 -0.82 4.84
C ASN A 328 -19.01 -1.84 5.89
N TYR A 329 -19.54 -1.79 7.11
CA TYR A 329 -19.25 -2.73 8.20
C TYR A 329 -19.58 -4.17 7.81
N LYS A 330 -20.78 -4.41 7.25
CA LYS A 330 -21.17 -5.75 6.75
C LYS A 330 -20.18 -6.30 5.71
N ARG A 331 -19.57 -5.44 4.88
CA ARG A 331 -18.55 -5.87 3.89
C ARG A 331 -17.19 -6.19 4.49
N LEU A 332 -16.92 -5.82 5.75
CA LEU A 332 -15.78 -6.36 6.51
C LEU A 332 -16.03 -7.82 6.97
N ASN A 333 -17.24 -8.36 6.75
CA ASN A 333 -17.62 -9.75 7.04
C ASN A 333 -17.23 -10.21 8.45
N CYS A 334 -17.37 -9.30 9.42
CA CYS A 334 -16.77 -9.44 10.74
C CYS A 334 -17.52 -8.57 11.75
N ASP A 335 -17.77 -9.12 12.93
CA ASP A 335 -18.26 -8.40 14.08
C ASP A 335 -17.16 -7.50 14.68
N ILE A 336 -17.52 -6.40 15.33
CA ILE A 336 -16.58 -5.53 16.07
C ILE A 336 -17.30 -5.07 17.34
N LYS A 337 -16.83 -5.54 18.49
CA LYS A 337 -17.37 -5.29 19.83
C LYS A 337 -16.39 -4.41 20.61
N PRO A 338 -16.76 -3.17 21.02
CA PRO A 338 -15.90 -2.37 21.88
C PRO A 338 -15.76 -3.03 23.25
N LEU A 339 -14.52 -3.30 23.66
CA LEU A 339 -14.18 -3.89 24.95
C LEU A 339 -14.35 -2.84 26.06
N ARG A 340 -14.88 -3.24 27.22
CA ARG A 340 -15.08 -2.33 28.35
C ARG A 340 -13.77 -2.15 29.13
N SER A 341 -13.52 -0.95 29.63
CA SER A 341 -12.34 -0.66 30.49
C SER A 341 -12.33 -1.42 31.81
N THR A 342 -13.45 -2.01 32.23
CA THR A 342 -13.57 -2.90 33.40
C THR A 342 -13.25 -4.36 33.08
N ASP A 343 -12.93 -4.70 31.83
CA ASP A 343 -12.62 -6.07 31.43
C ASP A 343 -11.15 -6.42 31.75
N PRO A 344 -10.85 -7.59 32.34
CA PRO A 344 -9.48 -8.03 32.59
C PRO A 344 -8.59 -8.03 31.34
N MET A 345 -9.14 -8.32 30.16
CA MET A 345 -8.40 -8.25 28.89
C MET A 345 -8.03 -6.81 28.52
N TYR A 346 -8.83 -5.81 28.93
CA TYR A 346 -8.49 -4.41 28.68
C TYR A 346 -7.23 -4.01 29.47
N SER A 347 -7.15 -4.38 30.75
CA SER A 347 -5.94 -4.17 31.55
C SER A 347 -4.77 -4.93 30.94
N LEU A 348 -4.92 -6.22 30.64
CA LEU A 348 -3.84 -7.05 30.11
C LEU A 348 -3.26 -6.53 28.78
N LEU A 349 -4.10 -6.06 27.86
CA LEU A 349 -3.65 -5.48 26.59
C LEU A 349 -3.00 -4.11 26.79
N THR A 350 -3.45 -3.34 27.79
CA THR A 350 -2.83 -2.07 28.20
C THR A 350 -1.44 -2.30 28.79
N ASP A 351 -1.32 -3.22 29.76
CA ASP A 351 -0.07 -3.65 30.38
C ASP A 351 0.91 -4.15 29.30
N TYR A 352 0.46 -5.09 28.45
CA TYR A 352 1.29 -5.66 27.37
C TYR A 352 1.80 -4.58 26.40
N MET A 353 0.97 -3.58 26.04
CA MET A 353 1.41 -2.48 25.18
C MET A 353 2.47 -1.61 25.86
N HIS A 354 2.30 -1.25 27.13
CA HIS A 354 3.22 -0.35 27.84
C HIS A 354 4.52 -1.04 28.29
N GLU A 355 4.44 -2.28 28.81
CA GLU A 355 5.61 -3.03 29.29
C GLU A 355 6.58 -3.42 28.16
N THR A 356 6.04 -3.67 26.96
CA THR A 356 6.82 -4.05 25.78
C THR A 356 7.19 -2.88 24.87
N HIS A 357 7.05 -1.63 25.34
CA HIS A 357 7.54 -0.47 24.61
C HIS A 357 9.07 -0.50 24.53
N GLY A 358 9.61 -0.35 23.33
CA GLY A 358 11.00 -0.59 23.02
C GLY A 358 11.91 0.51 23.54
N VAL A 359 12.97 0.14 24.26
CA VAL A 359 13.92 1.09 24.88
C VAL A 359 14.61 2.03 23.88
N THR A 360 14.66 1.66 22.60
CA THR A 360 15.19 2.49 21.50
C THR A 360 14.15 3.34 20.76
N HIS A 361 12.88 3.30 21.18
CA HIS A 361 11.76 4.02 20.54
C HIS A 361 11.22 5.12 21.47
N ASN A 362 12.12 5.94 22.01
CA ASN A 362 11.85 6.95 23.03
C ASN A 362 11.33 8.31 22.50
N TRP A 363 11.17 8.47 21.18
CA TRP A 363 10.63 9.69 20.55
C TRP A 363 9.10 9.80 20.63
N TYR A 364 8.41 8.77 21.12
CA TYR A 364 6.98 8.79 21.43
C TYR A 364 6.63 7.85 22.57
N THR A 365 5.45 8.05 23.15
CA THR A 365 4.75 7.08 24.01
C THR A 365 3.41 6.70 23.38
N LEU A 366 2.91 5.50 23.71
CA LEU A 366 1.62 4.99 23.25
C LEU A 366 0.54 5.15 24.31
N GLU A 367 -0.69 5.45 23.88
CA GLU A 367 -1.89 5.60 24.71
C GLU A 367 -3.05 4.87 24.03
N ILE A 368 -3.72 3.95 24.73
CA ILE A 368 -4.92 3.26 24.18
C ILE A 368 -6.14 4.16 24.35
N LEU A 369 -6.83 4.45 23.24
CA LEU A 369 -8.08 5.20 23.21
C LEU A 369 -9.31 4.29 23.25
N ASP A 370 -9.28 3.20 22.46
CA ASP A 370 -10.33 2.17 22.42
C ASP A 370 -9.68 0.81 22.15
N ILE A 371 -10.26 -0.26 22.71
CA ILE A 371 -9.96 -1.66 22.32
C ILE A 371 -11.23 -2.28 21.77
N PHE A 372 -11.10 -3.05 20.69
CA PHE A 372 -12.18 -3.83 20.11
C PHE A 372 -11.78 -5.32 20.09
N GLU A 373 -12.67 -6.17 20.58
CA GLU A 373 -12.76 -7.57 20.16
C GLU A 373 -13.48 -7.60 18.81
N CYS A 374 -13.14 -8.49 17.89
CA CYS A 374 -13.81 -8.57 16.58
C CYS A 374 -14.21 -10.04 16.26
N GLN A 375 -15.01 -10.30 15.21
CA GLN A 375 -15.47 -11.66 14.87
C GLN A 375 -15.90 -11.97 13.40
N LYS A 376 -15.00 -12.41 12.51
CA LYS A 376 -15.21 -12.97 11.15
C LYS A 376 -15.49 -14.47 11.20
N SER A 377 -16.37 -14.92 10.31
CA SER A 377 -16.64 -16.34 10.07
C SER A 377 -15.43 -17.15 9.56
N ALA A 378 -14.68 -16.66 8.56
CA ALA A 378 -13.82 -17.53 7.75
C ALA A 378 -12.53 -18.05 8.42
N GLU A 379 -11.87 -17.28 9.30
CA GLU A 379 -10.61 -17.67 9.97
C GLU A 379 -10.77 -18.85 10.97
N GLN A 380 -11.95 -19.47 11.05
CA GLN A 380 -12.30 -20.51 12.02
C GLN A 380 -11.98 -21.92 11.59
N GLY A 381 -12.71 -22.41 10.56
CA GLY A 381 -12.54 -23.77 10.06
C GLY A 381 -11.19 -24.00 9.39
N GLU A 382 -10.42 -22.92 9.22
CA GLU A 382 -9.13 -22.90 8.54
C GLU A 382 -7.93 -22.72 9.47
N PHE A 383 -8.12 -22.41 10.77
CA PHE A 383 -7.01 -22.18 11.69
C PHE A 383 -6.19 -23.46 11.94
N LYS A 384 -4.87 -23.37 11.76
CA LYS A 384 -3.92 -24.47 11.96
C LYS A 384 -3.13 -24.23 13.24
N ASP A 385 -3.53 -24.90 14.31
CA ASP A 385 -2.71 -24.99 15.53
C ASP A 385 -1.67 -26.11 15.42
N TYR A 386 -0.44 -25.80 15.79
CA TYR A 386 0.72 -26.70 15.88
C TYR A 386 1.18 -26.89 17.34
N GLY A 387 0.45 -26.37 18.32
CA GLY A 387 0.60 -26.65 19.76
C GLY A 387 -0.45 -27.63 20.28
N ASN A 388 -0.14 -28.34 21.38
CA ASN A 388 -1.05 -29.32 21.99
C ASN A 388 -2.15 -28.66 22.87
N SER A 389 -3.00 -27.84 22.27
CA SER A 389 -4.25 -27.36 22.89
C SER A 389 -5.41 -28.32 22.55
N ARG A 390 -6.38 -28.51 23.45
CA ARG A 390 -7.60 -29.31 23.16
C ARG A 390 -8.69 -28.40 22.60
N LEU A 391 -9.34 -28.86 21.52
CA LEU A 391 -10.41 -28.20 20.78
C LEU A 391 -11.48 -27.53 21.65
N THR A 392 -11.68 -26.23 21.44
CA THR A 392 -12.98 -25.54 21.65
C THR A 392 -13.20 -24.49 20.56
N ASN A 393 -14.37 -24.54 19.90
CA ASN A 393 -14.80 -23.57 18.88
C ASN A 393 -15.05 -22.19 19.52
N TRP A 394 -14.67 -21.07 18.87
CA TRP A 394 -15.36 -19.75 18.92
C TRP A 394 -14.74 -18.78 17.87
N VAL A 395 -15.61 -17.96 17.25
CA VAL A 395 -15.47 -17.35 15.90
C VAL A 395 -14.23 -16.40 15.71
N GLY A 396 -13.61 -16.37 14.51
CA GLY A 396 -12.28 -15.79 14.14
C GLY A 396 -12.34 -14.31 13.67
N ILE A 397 -11.39 -13.69 12.93
CA ILE A 397 -11.40 -12.21 12.59
C ILE A 397 -10.88 -11.95 11.11
N LEU A 398 -10.43 -10.78 10.62
CA LEU A 398 -11.23 -9.67 9.97
C LEU A 398 -11.21 -9.73 8.41
N GLY A 399 -12.29 -9.37 7.69
CA GLY A 399 -12.24 -8.98 6.26
C GLY A 399 -11.74 -10.05 5.27
N ARG A 400 -10.53 -9.87 4.75
CA ARG A 400 -9.77 -10.88 3.98
C ARG A 400 -8.77 -11.69 4.82
N GLY A 401 -8.49 -11.26 6.05
CA GLY A 401 -7.35 -11.72 6.86
C GLY A 401 -6.03 -11.07 6.45
N LEU A 402 -4.98 -11.29 7.23
CA LEU A 402 -3.62 -10.89 6.85
C LEU A 402 -3.15 -11.74 5.67
N GLN A 403 -2.48 -11.11 4.71
CA GLN A 403 -2.03 -11.76 3.48
C GLN A 403 -0.50 -11.86 3.44
N ILE A 404 -0.01 -12.90 2.77
CA ILE A 404 1.42 -13.02 2.43
C ILE A 404 1.65 -12.22 1.14
N ALA A 405 2.78 -11.52 1.07
CA ALA A 405 3.17 -10.75 -0.10
C ALA A 405 3.09 -11.56 -1.41
N PRO A 406 2.63 -10.96 -2.53
CA PRO A 406 2.34 -11.69 -3.76
C PRO A 406 3.59 -12.37 -4.36
N PRO A 407 3.43 -13.46 -5.13
CA PRO A 407 4.56 -14.23 -5.67
C PRO A 407 5.49 -13.39 -6.56
N GLU A 408 5.01 -12.27 -7.13
CA GLU A 408 5.81 -11.37 -7.97
C GLU A 408 6.57 -10.27 -7.22
N ALA A 409 6.34 -10.08 -5.90
CA ALA A 409 7.09 -9.11 -5.10
C ALA A 409 8.57 -9.54 -4.91
N PRO A 410 9.53 -8.63 -4.69
CA PRO A 410 10.92 -9.00 -4.40
C PRO A 410 11.04 -9.68 -3.03
N SER A 411 11.50 -10.93 -2.97
CA SER A 411 11.72 -11.65 -1.69
C SER A 411 12.80 -11.00 -0.82
N SER A 412 13.78 -10.38 -1.47
CA SER A 412 14.88 -9.58 -0.93
C SER A 412 14.47 -8.36 -0.11
N GLY A 413 13.25 -7.82 -0.32
CA GLY A 413 12.72 -6.70 0.47
C GLY A 413 12.31 -7.08 1.89
N TYR A 414 12.23 -8.38 2.19
CA TYR A 414 11.75 -8.92 3.46
C TYR A 414 12.89 -9.67 4.18
N MET A 415 13.14 -9.34 5.45
CA MET A 415 14.33 -9.80 6.18
C MET A 415 14.43 -11.33 6.32
N PHE A 416 13.29 -12.01 6.38
CA PHE A 416 13.14 -13.46 6.47
C PHE A 416 12.25 -14.03 5.34
N GLY A 417 12.19 -13.33 4.21
CA GLY A 417 11.36 -13.69 3.06
C GLY A 417 9.88 -13.39 3.23
N LYS A 418 9.06 -13.84 2.26
CA LYS A 418 7.62 -13.53 2.17
C LYS A 418 6.81 -14.34 3.18
N GLY A 419 6.37 -13.70 4.24
CA GLY A 419 5.47 -14.26 5.25
C GLY A 419 4.72 -13.14 5.96
N VAL A 420 3.90 -13.46 6.95
CA VAL A 420 3.28 -12.44 7.83
C VAL A 420 4.14 -12.25 9.07
N TYR A 421 4.49 -10.99 9.36
CA TYR A 421 5.44 -10.59 10.40
C TYR A 421 4.72 -10.08 11.64
N PHE A 422 5.14 -10.57 12.81
CA PHE A 422 4.67 -10.15 14.13
C PHE A 422 5.85 -9.82 15.05
N ALA A 423 5.58 -9.08 16.13
CA ALA A 423 6.56 -8.74 17.16
C ALA A 423 5.95 -8.90 18.56
N ASP A 424 6.82 -9.17 19.54
CA ASP A 424 6.56 -9.16 20.99
C ASP A 424 6.76 -7.76 21.61
N CYS A 425 7.31 -6.82 20.83
CA CYS A 425 7.58 -5.43 21.21
C CYS A 425 6.54 -4.49 20.57
N SER A 426 5.63 -3.94 21.38
CA SER A 426 4.50 -3.11 20.92
C SER A 426 4.94 -1.99 19.96
N SER A 427 5.89 -1.18 20.40
CA SER A 427 6.46 -0.05 19.64
C SER A 427 7.10 -0.47 18.31
N LYS A 428 7.61 -1.70 18.19
CA LYS A 428 8.19 -2.17 16.93
C LYS A 428 7.11 -2.34 15.87
N SER A 429 5.96 -2.90 16.22
CA SER A 429 4.79 -2.92 15.35
C SER A 429 4.17 -1.53 15.17
N ALA A 430 4.16 -0.70 16.22
CA ALA A 430 3.59 0.65 16.17
C ALA A 430 4.33 1.58 15.18
N ASN A 431 5.63 1.38 14.94
CA ASN A 431 6.38 2.10 13.90
C ASN A 431 5.80 1.89 12.48
N TYR A 432 5.17 0.74 12.20
CA TYR A 432 4.52 0.45 10.91
C TYR A 432 3.14 1.12 10.74
N VAL A 433 2.68 1.88 11.74
CA VAL A 433 1.47 2.72 11.65
C VAL A 433 1.77 4.06 10.97
N TYR A 434 3.06 4.39 10.75
CA TYR A 434 3.55 5.65 10.18
C TYR A 434 2.90 6.92 10.78
N PRO A 435 2.86 7.04 12.13
CA PRO A 435 2.24 8.19 12.80
C PRO A 435 3.01 9.49 12.49
N THR A 436 2.31 10.61 12.52
CA THR A 436 2.93 11.95 12.47
C THR A 436 2.37 12.83 13.60
N GLN A 437 3.01 13.98 13.89
CA GLN A 437 2.48 14.93 14.87
C GLN A 437 1.09 15.49 14.49
N ALA A 438 0.78 15.57 13.18
CA ALA A 438 -0.54 15.96 12.69
C ALA A 438 -1.55 14.80 12.72
N ASN A 439 -1.16 13.63 12.23
CA ASN A 439 -1.97 12.41 12.21
C ASN A 439 -1.42 11.43 13.26
N ASN A 440 -1.72 11.69 14.53
CA ASN A 440 -1.14 10.98 15.68
C ASN A 440 -2.06 9.90 16.29
N VAL A 441 -3.15 9.52 15.62
CA VAL A 441 -4.04 8.42 16.01
C VAL A 441 -4.02 7.35 14.93
N GLY A 442 -3.81 6.10 15.32
CA GLY A 442 -3.74 4.97 14.39
C GLY A 442 -4.28 3.67 15.00
N LEU A 443 -4.07 2.58 14.28
CA LEU A 443 -4.59 1.26 14.64
C LEU A 443 -3.44 0.24 14.74
N MET A 444 -3.46 -0.56 15.79
CA MET A 444 -2.60 -1.72 15.98
C MET A 444 -3.47 -2.97 16.11
N ILE A 445 -2.97 -4.11 15.62
CA ILE A 445 -3.65 -5.40 15.71
C ILE A 445 -2.90 -6.34 16.66
N VAL A 446 -3.64 -7.12 17.45
CA VAL A 446 -3.11 -8.22 18.25
C VAL A 446 -3.72 -9.52 17.73
N CYS A 447 -2.87 -10.34 17.11
CA CYS A 447 -3.23 -11.67 16.64
C CYS A 447 -2.68 -12.74 17.58
N GLU A 448 -3.45 -13.81 17.70
CA GLU A 448 -2.97 -15.12 18.08
C GLU A 448 -2.32 -15.77 16.85
N VAL A 449 -1.15 -16.37 17.03
CA VAL A 449 -0.34 -16.93 15.94
C VAL A 449 0.19 -18.29 16.38
N SER A 450 -0.17 -19.38 15.69
CA SER A 450 0.38 -20.70 15.99
C SER A 450 1.74 -20.86 15.31
N LEU A 451 2.77 -20.54 16.09
CA LEU A 451 4.17 -20.56 15.69
C LEU A 451 4.75 -21.98 15.59
N GLY A 452 4.17 -22.95 16.30
CA GLY A 452 4.67 -24.32 16.39
C GLY A 452 6.16 -24.41 16.75
N LYS A 453 6.84 -25.43 16.22
CA LYS A 453 8.32 -25.51 16.27
C LYS A 453 8.95 -24.43 15.39
N GLN A 454 9.71 -23.52 16.00
CA GLN A 454 10.27 -22.32 15.35
C GLN A 454 11.72 -22.51 14.89
N ARG A 455 12.08 -21.91 13.75
CA ARG A 455 13.46 -21.80 13.27
C ARG A 455 14.06 -20.46 13.69
N GLU A 456 14.97 -20.47 14.66
CA GLU A 456 15.66 -19.25 15.11
C GLU A 456 16.72 -18.78 14.10
N LEU A 457 16.74 -17.48 13.80
CA LEU A 457 17.70 -16.83 12.93
C LEU A 457 18.20 -15.52 13.55
N TYR A 458 19.52 -15.39 13.67
CA TYR A 458 20.20 -14.23 14.28
C TYR A 458 20.63 -13.19 13.22
N GLN A 459 20.52 -13.55 11.94
CA GLN A 459 20.98 -12.84 10.75
C GLN A 459 19.89 -12.92 9.67
N SER A 460 19.83 -11.93 8.77
CA SER A 460 18.82 -11.85 7.70
C SER A 460 18.95 -12.98 6.68
N CYS A 461 17.83 -13.55 6.25
CA CYS A 461 17.76 -14.67 5.31
C CYS A 461 16.48 -14.55 4.46
N SER A 462 16.55 -13.85 3.33
CA SER A 462 15.40 -13.62 2.43
C SER A 462 14.75 -14.91 1.89
N ASN A 463 15.48 -16.04 1.94
CA ASN A 463 15.01 -17.36 1.55
C ASN A 463 14.72 -18.30 2.74
N ALA A 464 14.52 -17.76 3.96
CA ALA A 464 14.26 -18.57 5.16
C ALA A 464 13.05 -19.53 5.01
N HIS A 465 12.07 -19.13 4.20
CA HIS A 465 10.88 -19.90 3.84
C HIS A 465 11.14 -21.18 3.04
N GLU A 466 12.25 -21.28 2.30
CA GLU A 466 12.57 -22.47 1.49
C GLU A 466 12.98 -23.68 2.34
N ASN A 467 13.47 -23.42 3.57
CA ASN A 467 14.10 -24.43 4.44
C ASN A 467 13.30 -24.55 5.75
N LEU A 468 12.06 -25.04 5.61
CA LEU A 468 11.07 -25.20 6.69
C LEU A 468 10.65 -26.66 6.94
N ALA A 469 11.31 -27.67 6.35
CA ALA A 469 10.89 -29.07 6.45
C ALA A 469 10.65 -29.57 7.90
N ASP A 470 11.39 -29.01 8.85
CA ASP A 470 11.35 -29.30 10.28
C ASP A 470 10.64 -28.24 11.15
N TYR A 471 10.04 -27.20 10.55
CA TYR A 471 9.68 -25.94 11.23
C TYR A 471 8.39 -25.30 10.69
N HIS A 472 7.63 -24.64 11.56
CA HIS A 472 6.32 -24.06 11.24
C HIS A 472 6.34 -22.52 11.20
N SER A 473 7.32 -21.89 11.86
CA SER A 473 7.60 -20.46 11.78
C SER A 473 9.11 -20.21 11.75
N VAL A 474 9.50 -19.00 11.34
CA VAL A 474 10.81 -18.43 11.65
C VAL A 474 10.67 -17.50 12.86
N LYS A 475 11.74 -17.39 13.64
CA LYS A 475 11.93 -16.38 14.69
C LYS A 475 13.22 -15.62 14.41
N GLY A 476 13.12 -14.36 14.01
CA GLY A 476 14.25 -13.43 14.01
C GLY A 476 14.58 -13.07 15.46
N VAL A 477 15.78 -13.41 15.93
CA VAL A 477 16.17 -13.21 17.34
C VAL A 477 16.71 -11.80 17.55
N GLY A 478 16.12 -11.06 18.49
CA GLY A 478 16.50 -9.70 18.85
C GLY A 478 17.46 -9.60 20.04
N LYS A 479 18.14 -8.45 20.16
CA LYS A 479 18.94 -8.09 21.35
C LYS A 479 18.07 -7.87 22.60
N TRP A 480 16.80 -7.50 22.43
CA TRP A 480 15.80 -7.27 23.47
C TRP A 480 14.59 -8.19 23.24
N ARG A 481 14.10 -8.80 24.31
CA ARG A 481 12.98 -9.76 24.31
C ARG A 481 12.23 -9.71 25.62
N THR A 482 11.00 -10.20 25.66
CA THR A 482 10.24 -10.33 26.92
C THR A 482 10.74 -11.52 27.74
N ASP A 483 10.65 -11.44 29.06
CA ASP A 483 11.03 -12.53 29.96
C ASP A 483 9.92 -13.60 29.99
N SER A 484 10.26 -14.86 29.74
CA SER A 484 9.28 -15.96 29.79
C SER A 484 8.76 -16.23 31.20
N ALA A 485 9.44 -15.75 32.25
CA ALA A 485 8.93 -15.75 33.62
C ALA A 485 7.78 -14.75 33.86
N THR A 486 7.58 -13.76 32.98
CA THR A 486 6.50 -12.76 33.10
C THR A 486 5.35 -12.94 32.10
N TRP A 487 5.41 -13.98 31.27
CA TRP A 487 4.34 -14.33 30.33
C TRP A 487 3.08 -14.80 31.06
N LYS A 488 1.91 -14.46 30.51
CA LYS A 488 0.60 -14.86 31.06
C LYS A 488 -0.11 -15.77 30.08
N THR A 489 -0.61 -16.91 30.55
CA THR A 489 -1.44 -17.84 29.76
C THR A 489 -2.91 -17.51 29.97
N LEU A 490 -3.66 -17.35 28.88
CA LEU A 490 -5.10 -17.12 28.89
C LEU A 490 -5.89 -18.41 29.13
N ASN A 491 -7.18 -18.28 29.46
CA ASN A 491 -8.08 -19.41 29.74
C ASN A 491 -8.28 -20.37 28.54
N ASP A 492 -7.98 -19.92 27.32
CA ASP A 492 -8.00 -20.71 26.08
C ASP A 492 -6.62 -21.31 25.72
N GLY A 493 -5.62 -21.14 26.59
CA GLY A 493 -4.26 -21.65 26.41
C GLY A 493 -3.31 -20.72 25.64
N VAL A 494 -3.80 -19.58 25.13
CA VAL A 494 -2.96 -18.63 24.38
C VAL A 494 -1.96 -17.95 25.32
N ILE A 495 -0.69 -17.90 24.91
CA ILE A 495 0.38 -17.22 25.65
C ILE A 495 0.43 -15.74 25.23
N VAL A 496 0.30 -14.83 26.19
CA VAL A 496 0.58 -13.40 26.02
C VAL A 496 2.00 -13.13 26.55
N PRO A 497 2.96 -12.73 25.69
CA PRO A 497 4.34 -12.53 26.10
C PRO A 497 4.56 -11.15 26.74
N CYS A 498 3.84 -10.87 27.83
CA CYS A 498 3.93 -9.60 28.58
C CYS A 498 5.13 -9.55 29.56
N GLY A 499 5.26 -8.40 30.23
CA GLY A 499 6.42 -8.02 31.04
C GLY A 499 7.46 -7.20 30.29
N LYS A 500 8.39 -6.62 31.05
CA LYS A 500 9.39 -5.68 30.53
C LYS A 500 10.41 -6.38 29.65
N LEU A 501 10.89 -5.66 28.63
CA LEU A 501 11.95 -6.13 27.76
C LEU A 501 13.28 -6.25 28.52
N ILE A 502 13.86 -7.46 28.51
CA ILE A 502 15.20 -7.77 29.00
C ILE A 502 16.18 -7.85 27.81
N GLN A 503 17.45 -7.51 28.07
CA GLN A 503 18.50 -7.64 27.07
C GLN A 503 19.05 -9.08 27.07
N ALA A 504 19.30 -9.64 25.89
CA ALA A 504 19.97 -10.92 25.73
C ALA A 504 21.44 -10.83 26.22
N PRO A 505 22.04 -11.92 26.74
CA PRO A 505 23.44 -11.94 27.14
C PRO A 505 24.37 -11.46 26.02
N GLU A 506 25.47 -10.78 26.36
CA GLU A 506 26.32 -10.08 25.38
C GLU A 506 26.77 -10.96 24.20
N ILE A 507 27.18 -12.20 24.47
CA ILE A 507 27.61 -13.20 23.45
C ILE A 507 26.47 -13.58 22.48
N GLU A 508 25.21 -13.47 22.91
CA GLU A 508 24.02 -13.64 22.08
C GLU A 508 23.65 -12.34 21.36
N ALA A 509 23.60 -11.22 22.10
CA ALA A 509 23.26 -9.90 21.56
C ALA A 509 24.25 -9.44 20.46
N ASN A 510 25.51 -9.87 20.51
CA ASN A 510 26.50 -9.59 19.46
C ASN A 510 26.29 -10.41 18.18
N LYS A 511 25.48 -11.48 18.21
CA LYS A 511 25.07 -12.24 17.01
C LYS A 511 23.83 -11.66 16.34
N CYS A 512 22.97 -10.98 17.10
CA CYS A 512 21.68 -10.47 16.62
C CYS A 512 21.84 -9.18 15.80
N ILE A 513 21.34 -9.16 14.56
CA ILE A 513 21.17 -7.92 13.79
C ILE A 513 19.94 -7.11 14.25
N LEU A 514 18.94 -7.79 14.80
CA LEU A 514 17.68 -7.21 15.24
C LEU A 514 17.79 -6.60 16.63
N GLN A 515 17.13 -5.45 16.86
CA GLN A 515 16.98 -4.89 18.20
C GLN A 515 15.93 -5.65 19.03
N PHE A 516 14.78 -6.02 18.44
CA PHE A 516 13.71 -6.81 19.07
C PHE A 516 13.32 -7.96 18.15
N ASN A 517 12.67 -9.00 18.69
CA ASN A 517 12.33 -10.21 17.93
C ASN A 517 11.42 -9.94 16.70
N GLU A 518 11.36 -10.91 15.80
CA GLU A 518 10.35 -11.03 14.75
C GLU A 518 9.85 -12.46 14.69
N TYR A 519 8.55 -12.62 14.47
CA TYR A 519 7.88 -13.91 14.36
C TYR A 519 7.22 -13.96 12.99
N ILE A 520 7.65 -14.89 12.14
CA ILE A 520 7.24 -14.96 10.74
C ILE A 520 6.58 -16.31 10.47
N VAL A 521 5.32 -16.27 10.03
CA VAL A 521 4.57 -17.44 9.57
C VAL A 521 4.34 -17.38 8.07
N TYR A 522 4.33 -18.57 7.45
CA TYR A 522 4.32 -18.73 5.99
C TYR A 522 3.02 -19.39 5.49
N CYS A 523 2.03 -19.55 6.38
CA CYS A 523 0.67 -19.94 6.04
C CYS A 523 -0.30 -19.02 6.79
N VAL A 524 -1.21 -18.34 6.07
CA VAL A 524 -2.17 -17.39 6.69
C VAL A 524 -3.09 -18.07 7.72
N ASN A 525 -3.34 -19.37 7.52
CA ASN A 525 -4.05 -20.26 8.45
C ASN A 525 -3.43 -20.37 9.85
N GLN A 526 -2.16 -19.99 10.05
CA GLN A 526 -1.53 -19.95 11.37
C GLN A 526 -1.97 -18.73 12.20
N ILE A 527 -2.81 -17.86 11.66
CA ILE A 527 -3.15 -16.56 12.24
C ILE A 527 -4.65 -16.53 12.56
N ARG A 528 -4.96 -16.17 13.81
CA ARG A 528 -6.28 -15.72 14.24
C ARG A 528 -6.11 -14.32 14.79
N LEU A 529 -6.56 -13.30 14.08
CA LEU A 529 -6.64 -11.97 14.70
C LEU A 529 -7.56 -12.04 15.93
N ARG A 530 -7.27 -11.32 17.01
CA ARG A 530 -8.04 -11.35 18.29
C ARG A 530 -8.56 -9.98 18.71
N TYR A 531 -7.71 -8.94 18.67
CA TYR A 531 -8.07 -7.59 19.10
C TYR A 531 -7.55 -6.52 18.14
N LEU A 532 -8.28 -5.41 18.05
CA LEU A 532 -7.90 -4.19 17.36
C LEU A 532 -7.80 -3.06 18.39
N LEU A 533 -6.63 -2.44 18.48
CA LEU A 533 -6.33 -1.37 19.43
C LEU A 533 -6.26 -0.05 18.66
N LYS A 534 -7.08 0.92 19.06
CA LYS A 534 -6.98 2.30 18.57
C LYS A 534 -6.06 3.07 19.51
N VAL A 535 -4.90 3.45 18.99
CA VAL A 535 -3.80 4.04 19.77
C VAL A 535 -3.52 5.47 19.37
N LYS A 536 -3.11 6.28 20.34
CA LYS A 536 -2.60 7.64 20.17
C LYS A 536 -1.10 7.66 20.45
N PHE A 537 -0.38 8.35 19.57
CA PHE A 537 1.05 8.55 19.62
C PHE A 537 1.33 9.93 20.23
N ASN A 538 1.83 9.93 21.45
CA ASN A 538 2.25 11.13 22.14
C ASN A 538 3.74 11.34 21.90
N PHE A 539 4.05 12.11 20.86
CA PHE A 539 5.42 12.48 20.48
C PHE A 539 6.09 13.32 21.59
N VAL A 540 7.38 13.09 21.80
CA VAL A 540 8.22 13.93 22.67
C VAL A 540 8.71 15.14 21.86
N HIS A 541 8.78 16.31 22.49
CA HIS A 541 9.32 17.55 21.93
C HIS A 541 10.81 17.71 22.24
#